data_AF-A0A5F9CJF6-F1
#
_entry.id   AF-A0A5F9CJF6-F1
#
_cell.length_a   1.000
_cell.length_b   1.000
_cell.length_c   1.000
_cell.angle_alpha   90.00
_cell.angle_beta   90.00
_cell.angle_gamma   90.00
#
_symmetry.space_group_name_H-M   'P 1'
#
loop_
_entity.id
_entity.type
_entity.pdbx_description
1 polymer ?
#
loop_
_entity_poly.entity_id
_entity_poly.type
_entity_poly.pdbx_seq_one_letter_code
_entity_poly.pdbx_strand_id
1 'polypeptide(L)'
;NKMYLKGGGTEKEGDREKSPLQSIGEEQTQNPYTELLVLKAHHDIVRFLVRLDEYRFASAGDDGIVVVWNAQTGEELWELTGHTQKITAVAALPSLDSCGERPLLLTASADRTVGVWDSGTGRQVQRLSCFQSTVKCLTVLQGLDVWLSGGDDLCVWSRKLDLLCKTDHLSDTGISALVEIPKNCVVAAVGRELIIFRLVAPSEGSLEWDIVEAKRLLGHQDHILSLVNVNGKLSVSIPVLWAGCVRAADHLAEGGARVPPPALRAGRAVTAQSRWAS
;
A
#
# COMPACT_ATOMS: atom_id res chain seq x y z
N ASN A 1 12.11 7.17 -17.75
CA ASN A 1 10.63 7.18 -17.78
C ASN A 1 10.10 8.50 -17.24
N LYS A 2 9.07 9.10 -17.85
CA LYS A 2 8.54 10.43 -17.45
C LYS A 2 7.43 10.26 -16.41
N MET A 3 7.53 10.98 -15.29
CA MET A 3 6.48 11.11 -14.28
C MET A 3 5.80 12.47 -14.46
N TYR A 4 4.47 12.49 -14.44
CA TYR A 4 3.68 13.68 -14.69
C TYR A 4 2.98 14.10 -13.39
N LEU A 5 3.29 15.30 -12.89
CA LEU A 5 2.51 15.92 -11.84
C LEU A 5 1.46 16.85 -12.48
N LYS A 6 0.22 16.74 -12.02
CA LYS A 6 -0.89 17.61 -12.44
C LYS A 6 -1.14 18.65 -11.34
N GLY A 7 -0.62 19.86 -11.55
CA GLY A 7 -0.86 21.00 -10.67
C GLY A 7 -2.10 21.77 -11.13
N GLY A 8 -3.01 22.06 -10.20
CA GLY A 8 -4.00 23.12 -10.37
C GLY A 8 -3.46 24.36 -9.69
N GLY A 9 -2.93 25.31 -10.46
CA GLY A 9 -2.32 26.54 -9.94
C GLY A 9 -3.08 27.78 -10.41
N THR A 10 -3.60 28.56 -9.47
CA THR A 10 -3.80 30.00 -9.66
C THR A 10 -2.47 30.70 -9.42
N GLU A 11 -2.04 31.52 -10.38
CA GLU A 11 -0.76 32.22 -10.45
C GLU A 11 -0.48 33.16 -9.26
N LYS A 12 0.78 33.20 -8.82
CA LYS A 12 1.50 34.46 -8.53
C LYS A 12 2.99 34.31 -8.87
N GLU A 13 3.47 35.26 -9.65
CA GLU A 13 4.83 35.38 -10.20
C GLU A 13 5.93 35.41 -9.12
N GLY A 14 7.03 34.73 -9.44
CA GLY A 14 8.27 34.73 -8.68
C GLY A 14 9.38 34.10 -9.53
N ASP A 15 10.22 34.96 -10.09
CA ASP A 15 11.27 34.71 -11.08
C ASP A 15 12.32 33.68 -10.62
N ARG A 16 12.43 32.55 -11.35
CA ARG A 16 13.62 31.66 -11.42
C ARG A 16 13.41 30.57 -12.45
N GLU A 17 14.43 30.31 -13.27
CA GLU A 17 14.45 29.37 -14.40
C GLU A 17 13.91 27.99 -14.01
N LYS A 18 12.62 27.76 -14.25
CA LYS A 18 11.99 26.43 -14.18
C LYS A 18 12.07 25.79 -15.56
N SER A 19 12.32 24.48 -15.59
CA SER A 19 12.18 23.64 -16.78
C SER A 19 10.86 23.95 -17.51
N PRO A 20 10.83 23.99 -18.86
CA PRO A 20 9.68 24.48 -19.59
C PRO A 20 8.43 23.66 -19.24
N LEU A 21 7.46 24.33 -18.61
CA LEU A 21 6.14 23.80 -18.36
C LEU A 21 5.49 23.48 -19.71
N GLN A 22 4.98 22.26 -19.87
CA GLN A 22 4.24 21.89 -21.07
C GLN A 22 2.77 22.25 -20.85
N SER A 23 2.23 23.12 -21.71
CA SER A 23 0.80 23.40 -21.76
C SER A 23 0.08 22.26 -22.48
N ILE A 24 -0.97 21.74 -21.87
CA ILE A 24 -1.90 20.82 -22.52
C ILE A 24 -2.85 21.67 -23.38
N GLY A 25 -3.02 21.33 -24.66
CA GLY A 25 -3.87 22.08 -25.59
C GLY A 25 -5.29 22.31 -25.07
N GLU A 26 -5.89 23.44 -25.44
CA GLU A 26 -7.16 23.98 -24.94
C GLU A 26 -8.40 23.10 -25.22
N GLU A 27 -8.26 21.96 -25.91
CA GLU A 27 -9.36 21.07 -26.31
C GLU A 27 -9.84 20.10 -25.21
N GLN A 28 -9.48 20.29 -23.94
CA GLN A 28 -9.99 19.48 -22.84
C GLN A 28 -10.94 20.27 -21.94
N THR A 29 -12.16 20.52 -22.42
CA THR A 29 -13.22 21.28 -21.72
C THR A 29 -13.62 20.71 -20.34
N GLN A 30 -13.21 19.49 -19.99
CA GLN A 30 -13.46 18.85 -18.70
C GLN A 30 -12.20 18.56 -17.87
N ASN A 31 -10.99 18.83 -18.38
CA ASN A 31 -9.76 18.60 -17.63
C ASN A 31 -9.31 19.93 -16.99
N PRO A 32 -9.41 20.10 -15.66
CA PRO A 32 -8.97 21.32 -15.00
C PRO A 32 -7.43 21.50 -14.99
N TYR A 33 -6.68 20.46 -15.38
CA TYR A 33 -5.22 20.50 -15.40
C TYR A 33 -4.72 20.92 -16.78
N THR A 34 -4.22 22.14 -16.87
CA THR A 34 -3.68 22.76 -18.10
C THR A 34 -2.16 22.72 -18.16
N GLU A 35 -1.49 22.53 -17.03
CA GLU A 35 -0.03 22.50 -16.92
C GLU A 35 0.47 21.12 -16.48
N LEU A 36 1.61 20.70 -17.05
CA LEU A 36 2.34 19.51 -16.66
C LEU A 36 3.79 19.83 -16.37
N LEU A 37 4.26 19.32 -15.24
CA LEU A 37 5.67 19.27 -14.89
C LEU A 37 6.17 17.83 -15.02
N VAL A 38 7.23 17.65 -15.82
CA VAL A 38 7.86 16.35 -16.05
C VAL A 38 9.05 16.18 -15.12
N LEU A 39 8.96 15.20 -14.24
CA LEU A 39 10.02 14.88 -13.28
C LEU A 39 10.92 13.79 -13.85
N LYS A 40 12.25 14.00 -13.77
CA LYS A 40 13.27 13.10 -14.32
C LYS A 40 14.35 12.87 -13.27
N ALA A 41 14.40 11.65 -12.74
CA ALA A 41 15.49 11.15 -11.88
C ALA A 41 15.71 9.65 -12.09
N HIS A 42 14.62 8.90 -12.28
CA HIS A 42 14.68 7.44 -12.47
C HIS A 42 15.26 7.01 -13.83
N HIS A 43 16.08 5.95 -13.77
CA HIS A 43 16.78 5.37 -14.91
C HIS A 43 16.04 4.16 -15.51
N ASP A 44 15.02 3.65 -14.82
CA ASP A 44 14.19 2.53 -15.28
C ASP A 44 12.69 2.79 -15.02
N ILE A 45 11.85 1.75 -15.07
CA ILE A 45 10.39 1.81 -14.90
C ILE A 45 10.05 2.17 -13.46
N VAL A 46 9.37 3.30 -13.30
CA VAL A 46 8.75 3.71 -12.02
C VAL A 46 7.46 2.93 -11.82
N ARG A 47 7.32 2.27 -10.67
CA ARG A 47 6.17 1.43 -10.32
C ARG A 47 5.34 1.98 -9.18
N PHE A 48 5.95 2.74 -8.29
CA PHE A 48 5.34 3.15 -7.04
C PHE A 48 5.35 4.65 -6.88
N LEU A 49 4.26 5.15 -6.31
CA LEU A 49 4.07 6.50 -5.85
C LEU A 49 3.45 6.42 -4.47
N VAL A 50 4.07 7.04 -3.48
CA VAL A 50 3.54 7.11 -2.12
C VAL A 50 3.52 8.55 -1.65
N ARG A 51 2.40 8.96 -1.04
CA ARG A 51 2.29 10.25 -0.37
C ARG A 51 3.00 10.18 0.97
N LEU A 52 3.86 11.16 1.26
CA LEU A 52 4.51 11.29 2.57
C LEU A 52 3.74 12.28 3.45
N ASP A 53 3.36 13.41 2.86
CA ASP A 53 2.54 14.45 3.49
C ASP A 53 1.82 15.30 2.42
N GLU A 54 1.33 16.47 2.81
CA GLU A 54 0.62 17.39 1.90
C GLU A 54 1.52 17.94 0.77
N TYR A 55 2.82 18.03 1.00
CA TYR A 55 3.77 18.72 0.11
C TYR A 55 4.86 17.80 -0.43
N ARG A 56 4.92 16.54 0.00
CA ARG A 56 5.96 15.59 -0.40
C ARG A 56 5.38 14.24 -0.77
N PHE A 57 5.97 13.64 -1.79
CA PHE A 57 5.70 12.27 -2.20
C PHE A 57 7.01 11.59 -2.59
N ALA A 58 7.02 10.26 -2.58
CA ALA A 58 8.15 9.48 -3.04
C ALA A 58 7.76 8.62 -4.24
N SER A 59 8.72 8.43 -5.15
CA SER A 59 8.63 7.52 -6.29
C SER A 59 9.69 6.44 -6.21
N ALA A 60 9.35 5.24 -6.69
CA ALA A 60 10.27 4.11 -6.68
C ALA A 60 10.00 3.16 -7.85
N GLY A 61 11.02 2.43 -8.29
CA GLY A 61 10.95 1.61 -9.48
C GLY A 61 11.96 0.48 -9.59
N ASP A 62 12.15 0.02 -10.83
CA ASP A 62 13.04 -1.09 -11.16
C ASP A 62 14.53 -0.74 -11.07
N ASP A 63 14.87 0.55 -11.05
CA ASP A 63 16.24 1.03 -10.86
C ASP A 63 16.75 0.86 -9.42
N GLY A 64 15.89 0.45 -8.48
CA GLY A 64 16.27 0.26 -7.07
C GLY A 64 16.47 1.58 -6.32
N ILE A 65 16.17 2.72 -6.95
CA ILE A 65 16.29 4.05 -6.35
C ILE A 65 14.92 4.48 -5.84
N VAL A 66 14.89 5.19 -4.72
CA VAL A 66 13.69 5.89 -4.25
C VAL A 66 13.96 7.38 -4.21
N VAL A 67 13.11 8.16 -4.85
CA VAL A 67 13.29 9.61 -4.95
C VAL A 67 12.15 10.31 -4.21
N VAL A 68 12.48 11.23 -3.32
CA VAL A 68 11.54 12.08 -2.60
C VAL A 68 11.44 13.42 -3.29
N TRP A 69 10.22 13.85 -3.58
CA TRP A 69 9.91 15.05 -4.34
C TRP A 69 9.12 16.05 -3.51
N ASN A 70 9.29 17.32 -3.85
CA ASN A 70 8.36 18.37 -3.48
C ASN A 70 7.18 18.38 -4.47
N ALA A 71 5.96 18.14 -3.97
CA ALA A 71 4.74 18.11 -4.77
C ALA A 71 4.36 19.48 -5.36
N GLN A 72 4.81 20.58 -4.75
CA GLN A 72 4.46 21.93 -5.19
C GLN A 72 5.46 22.51 -6.20
N THR A 73 6.76 22.26 -6.00
CA THR A 73 7.80 22.77 -6.91
C THR A 73 8.23 21.75 -7.96
N GLY A 74 7.99 20.46 -7.70
CA GLY A 74 8.55 19.36 -8.49
C GLY A 74 10.05 19.16 -8.30
N GLU A 75 10.65 19.81 -7.31
CA GLU A 75 12.07 19.63 -7.01
C GLU A 75 12.32 18.26 -6.39
N GLU A 76 13.43 17.67 -6.78
CA GLU A 76 13.99 16.52 -6.09
C GLU A 76 14.54 16.97 -4.73
N LEU A 77 14.01 16.41 -3.65
CA LEU A 77 14.47 16.69 -2.30
C LEU A 77 15.58 15.72 -1.91
N TRP A 78 15.35 14.42 -2.09
CA TRP A 78 16.27 13.37 -1.66
C TRP A 78 16.30 12.20 -2.63
N GLU A 79 17.50 11.76 -3.00
CA GLU A 79 17.73 10.48 -3.67
C GLU A 79 18.17 9.44 -2.63
N LEU A 80 17.34 8.41 -2.42
CA LEU A 80 17.57 7.34 -1.46
C LEU A 80 18.15 6.14 -2.20
N THR A 81 19.47 6.02 -2.15
CA THR A 81 20.23 4.93 -2.77
C THR A 81 20.68 3.92 -1.73
N GLY A 82 20.53 2.64 -2.04
CA GLY A 82 20.99 1.58 -1.13
C GLY A 82 20.52 0.18 -1.49
N HIS A 83 19.39 0.06 -2.19
CA HIS A 83 18.95 -1.21 -2.74
C HIS A 83 19.76 -1.59 -3.98
N THR A 84 20.02 -2.90 -4.11
CA THR A 84 20.81 -3.44 -5.23
C THR A 84 19.95 -4.04 -6.34
N GLN A 85 18.65 -4.17 -6.09
CA GLN A 85 17.65 -4.66 -7.02
C GLN A 85 16.40 -3.79 -6.98
N LYS A 86 15.49 -4.02 -7.93
CA LYS A 86 14.19 -3.34 -8.04
C LYS A 86 13.44 -3.27 -6.72
N ILE A 87 12.78 -2.14 -6.52
CA ILE A 87 11.85 -1.94 -5.40
C ILE A 87 10.60 -2.79 -5.66
N THR A 88 10.10 -3.44 -4.61
CA THR A 88 8.95 -4.36 -4.67
C THR A 88 7.76 -3.86 -3.87
N ALA A 89 7.97 -3.06 -2.84
CA ALA A 89 6.92 -2.35 -2.12
C ALA A 89 7.44 -1.07 -1.46
N VAL A 90 6.56 -0.10 -1.25
CA VAL A 90 6.85 1.15 -0.55
C VAL A 90 5.70 1.48 0.38
N ALA A 91 5.98 1.90 1.61
CA ALA A 91 4.98 2.38 2.55
C ALA A 91 5.49 3.58 3.35
N ALA A 92 4.62 4.57 3.55
CA ALA A 92 4.90 5.71 4.40
C ALA A 92 4.45 5.40 5.84
N LEU A 93 5.34 5.63 6.80
CA LEU A 93 5.08 5.55 8.22
C LEU A 93 5.04 6.98 8.78
N PRO A 94 3.86 7.61 8.88
CA PRO A 94 3.70 8.98 9.33
C PRO A 94 4.13 9.13 10.80
N SER A 95 4.57 10.34 11.15
CA SER A 95 4.79 10.73 12.54
C SER A 95 3.48 10.64 13.33
N LEU A 96 3.51 10.12 14.57
CA LEU A 96 2.42 10.39 15.51
C LEU A 96 2.65 11.76 16.12
N ASP A 97 1.68 12.66 15.97
CA ASP A 97 1.70 14.00 16.58
C ASP A 97 1.90 13.95 18.11
N SER A 98 1.57 12.82 18.74
CA SER A 98 1.66 12.61 20.19
C SER A 98 3.04 12.20 20.69
N CYS A 99 3.95 11.73 19.82
CA CYS A 99 5.19 11.09 20.26
C CYS A 99 6.47 11.79 19.73
N GLY A 100 6.34 12.80 18.87
CA GLY A 100 7.50 13.48 18.27
C GLY A 100 8.34 12.55 17.38
N GLU A 101 7.78 11.42 16.97
CA GLU A 101 8.44 10.45 16.09
C GLU A 101 8.59 11.02 14.69
N ARG A 102 9.69 10.69 14.03
CA ARG A 102 9.99 11.20 12.69
C ARG A 102 9.19 10.43 11.64
N PRO A 103 8.76 11.09 10.55
CA PRO A 103 8.12 10.40 9.45
C PRO A 103 9.13 9.50 8.73
N LEU A 104 8.87 8.20 8.71
CA LEU A 104 9.74 7.21 8.07
C LEU A 104 9.14 6.75 6.74
N LEU A 105 10.02 6.39 5.81
CA LEU A 105 9.69 5.74 4.56
C LEU A 105 10.28 4.33 4.59
N LEU A 106 9.43 3.33 4.35
CA LEU A 106 9.79 1.92 4.28
C LEU A 106 9.83 1.50 2.82
N THR A 107 10.94 0.87 2.41
CA THR A 107 11.14 0.41 1.03
C THR A 107 11.58 -1.04 1.05
N ALA A 108 10.84 -1.93 0.39
CA ALA A 108 11.22 -3.32 0.20
C ALA A 108 11.82 -3.52 -1.20
N SER A 109 12.79 -4.41 -1.31
CA SER A 109 13.42 -4.74 -2.60
C SER A 109 13.50 -6.25 -2.82
N ALA A 110 13.63 -6.62 -4.10
CA ALA A 110 13.97 -7.97 -4.53
C ALA A 110 15.30 -8.47 -3.96
N ASP A 111 16.16 -7.59 -3.45
CA ASP A 111 17.39 -7.94 -2.74
C ASP A 111 17.18 -8.57 -1.34
N ARG A 112 15.91 -8.79 -0.94
CA ARG A 112 15.50 -9.36 0.36
C ARG A 112 15.83 -8.46 1.54
N THR A 113 15.86 -7.15 1.30
CA THR A 113 16.03 -6.16 2.37
C THR A 113 14.87 -5.18 2.41
N VAL A 114 14.62 -4.65 3.60
CA VAL A 114 13.77 -3.48 3.80
C VAL A 114 14.64 -2.32 4.26
N GLY A 115 14.68 -1.27 3.45
CA GLY A 115 15.30 0.01 3.78
C GLY A 115 14.33 0.85 4.61
N VAL A 116 14.84 1.46 5.68
CA VAL A 116 14.11 2.41 6.50
C VAL A 116 14.80 3.75 6.41
N TRP A 117 14.06 4.76 5.96
CA TRP A 117 14.59 6.08 5.64
C TRP A 117 13.87 7.15 6.43
N ASP A 118 14.62 8.13 6.93
CA ASP A 118 14.06 9.35 7.48
C ASP A 118 13.65 10.25 6.30
N SER A 119 12.35 10.42 6.09
CA SER A 119 11.81 11.19 4.97
C SER A 119 12.10 12.69 5.06
N GLY A 120 12.44 13.19 6.26
CA GLY A 120 12.82 14.59 6.49
C GLY A 120 14.25 14.89 6.07
N THR A 121 15.16 13.97 6.35
CA THR A 121 16.61 14.17 6.11
C THR A 121 17.18 13.39 4.92
N GLY A 122 16.40 12.47 4.35
CA GLY A 122 16.85 11.57 3.29
C GLY A 122 17.87 10.52 3.74
N ARG A 123 18.11 10.38 5.04
CA ARG A 123 19.12 9.44 5.57
C ARG A 123 18.55 8.06 5.77
N GLN A 124 19.36 7.04 5.46
CA GLN A 124 19.04 5.67 5.84
C GLN A 124 19.17 5.51 7.36
N VAL A 125 18.06 5.19 8.03
CA VAL A 125 18.02 4.92 9.47
C VAL A 125 18.47 3.48 9.73
N GLN A 126 17.94 2.53 8.96
CA GLN A 126 18.23 1.11 9.14
C GLN A 126 18.11 0.33 7.83
N ARG A 127 18.79 -0.82 7.78
CA ARG A 127 18.61 -1.86 6.77
C ARG A 127 18.22 -3.16 7.45
N LEU A 128 17.03 -3.66 7.19
CA LEU A 128 16.56 -4.94 7.68
C LEU A 128 16.87 -6.01 6.64
N SER A 129 17.66 -7.02 7.01
CA SER A 129 18.18 -8.08 6.11
C SER A 129 17.90 -9.50 6.60
N CYS A 130 16.97 -9.66 7.54
CA CYS A 130 16.60 -10.95 8.13
C CYS A 130 15.58 -11.76 7.31
N PHE A 131 15.21 -11.30 6.11
CA PHE A 131 14.21 -11.94 5.27
C PHE A 131 14.82 -13.08 4.43
N GLN A 132 14.17 -14.23 4.42
CA GLN A 132 14.63 -15.39 3.64
C GLN A 132 14.21 -15.29 2.16
N SER A 133 13.12 -14.56 1.88
CA SER A 133 12.59 -14.35 0.54
C SER A 133 12.38 -12.86 0.24
N THR A 134 11.98 -12.55 -0.99
CA THR A 134 11.67 -11.18 -1.41
C THR A 134 10.40 -10.70 -0.70
N VAL A 135 10.51 -9.57 -0.01
CA VAL A 135 9.34 -8.88 0.56
C VAL A 135 8.57 -8.20 -0.57
N LYS A 136 7.32 -8.61 -0.79
CA LYS A 136 6.46 -8.14 -1.90
C LYS A 136 5.44 -7.12 -1.46
N CYS A 137 5.11 -7.07 -0.17
CA CYS A 137 4.11 -6.16 0.36
C CYS A 137 4.61 -5.50 1.63
N LEU A 138 4.31 -4.21 1.78
CA LEU A 138 4.44 -3.46 3.01
C LEU A 138 3.10 -2.80 3.32
N THR A 139 2.63 -2.91 4.55
CA THR A 139 1.37 -2.30 4.99
C THR A 139 1.53 -1.75 6.39
N VAL A 140 1.04 -0.55 6.61
CA VAL A 140 1.11 0.10 7.93
C VAL A 140 -0.27 0.10 8.55
N LEU A 141 -0.38 -0.39 9.78
CA LEU A 141 -1.61 -0.41 10.58
C LEU A 141 -1.55 0.71 11.61
N GLN A 142 -2.08 1.88 11.26
CA GLN A 142 -2.04 3.06 12.14
C GLN A 142 -2.77 2.84 13.46
N GLY A 143 -3.86 2.07 13.46
CA GLY A 143 -4.64 1.83 14.68
C GLY A 143 -3.90 1.00 15.75
N LEU A 144 -2.82 0.32 15.36
CA LEU A 144 -2.05 -0.58 16.22
C LEU A 144 -0.59 -0.16 16.37
N ASP A 145 -0.16 0.92 15.72
CA ASP A 145 1.24 1.37 15.69
C ASP A 145 2.23 0.25 15.28
N VAL A 146 1.82 -0.57 14.30
CA VAL A 146 2.66 -1.64 13.72
C VAL A 146 2.67 -1.54 12.20
N TRP A 147 3.67 -2.16 11.60
CA TRP A 147 3.74 -2.36 10.17
C TRP A 147 4.01 -3.84 9.84
N LEU A 148 3.60 -4.23 8.65
CA LEU A 148 3.62 -5.60 8.18
C LEU A 148 4.51 -5.70 6.95
N SER A 149 5.25 -6.79 6.87
CA SER A 149 5.94 -7.21 5.66
C SER A 149 5.39 -8.55 5.19
N GLY A 150 5.00 -8.64 3.93
CA GLY A 150 4.58 -9.88 3.30
C GLY A 150 5.65 -10.37 2.32
N GLY A 151 6.21 -11.54 2.59
CA GLY A 151 7.07 -12.31 1.70
C GLY A 151 6.52 -13.73 1.59
N ASP A 152 7.34 -14.74 1.88
CA ASP A 152 6.86 -16.13 2.03
C ASP A 152 6.17 -16.34 3.39
N ASP A 153 6.55 -15.51 4.36
CA ASP A 153 5.96 -15.33 5.68
C ASP A 153 5.32 -13.95 5.82
N LEU A 154 4.42 -13.82 6.80
CA LEU A 154 3.89 -12.55 7.26
C LEU A 154 4.60 -12.18 8.57
N CYS A 155 5.29 -11.05 8.57
CA CYS A 155 5.96 -10.53 9.76
C CYS A 155 5.31 -9.23 10.23
N VAL A 156 5.18 -9.10 11.55
CA VAL A 156 4.66 -7.92 12.24
C VAL A 156 5.80 -7.23 12.95
N TRP A 157 5.90 -5.93 12.74
CA TRP A 157 7.01 -5.11 13.20
C TRP A 157 6.51 -3.93 14.01
N SER A 158 7.27 -3.55 15.02
CA SER A 158 7.04 -2.33 15.78
C SER A 158 7.44 -1.10 14.96
N ARG A 159 6.93 0.08 15.34
CA ARG A 159 7.43 1.36 14.81
C ARG A 159 8.91 1.59 15.08
N LYS A 160 9.45 0.97 16.14
CA LYS A 160 10.87 0.98 16.50
C LYS A 160 11.72 0.00 15.67
N LEU A 161 11.09 -0.69 14.71
CA LEU A 161 11.73 -1.62 13.77
C LEU A 161 12.12 -2.96 14.42
N ASP A 162 11.54 -3.28 15.57
CA ASP A 162 11.69 -4.57 16.23
C ASP A 162 10.69 -5.57 15.64
N LEU A 163 11.15 -6.80 15.36
CA LEU A 163 10.27 -7.89 14.96
C LEU A 163 9.44 -8.34 16.16
N LEU A 164 8.12 -8.23 16.05
CA LEU A 164 7.19 -8.58 17.13
C LEU A 164 6.75 -10.04 17.03
N CYS A 165 6.30 -10.46 15.85
CA CYS A 165 5.91 -11.84 15.57
C CYS A 165 5.97 -12.13 14.07
N LYS A 166 6.00 -13.41 13.73
CA LYS A 166 5.98 -13.88 12.34
C LYS A 166 5.15 -15.15 12.22
N THR A 167 4.54 -15.37 11.06
CA THR A 167 3.90 -16.64 10.75
C THR A 167 4.93 -17.68 10.32
N ASP A 168 4.53 -18.95 10.33
CA ASP A 168 5.24 -19.97 9.57
C ASP A 168 5.18 -19.69 8.06
N HIS A 169 5.98 -20.45 7.32
CA HIS A 169 6.02 -20.42 5.85
C HIS A 169 4.63 -20.66 5.27
N LEU A 170 4.03 -19.64 4.65
CA LEU A 170 2.66 -19.72 4.13
C LEU A 170 2.63 -20.37 2.75
N SER A 171 3.57 -19.99 1.86
CA SER A 171 3.69 -20.58 0.53
C SER A 171 5.01 -20.20 -0.15
N ASP A 172 5.44 -21.01 -1.11
CA ASP A 172 6.59 -20.71 -1.98
C ASP A 172 6.31 -19.57 -2.98
N THR A 173 5.02 -19.26 -3.22
CA THR A 173 4.64 -18.13 -4.08
C THR A 173 4.72 -16.78 -3.37
N GLY A 174 4.72 -16.80 -2.03
CA GLY A 174 4.62 -15.62 -1.17
C GLY A 174 3.29 -14.87 -1.26
N ILE A 175 3.15 -13.87 -0.40
CA ILE A 175 2.01 -12.97 -0.30
C ILE A 175 2.09 -11.96 -1.45
N SER A 176 1.05 -11.88 -2.28
CA SER A 176 0.98 -10.96 -3.43
C SER A 176 0.36 -9.60 -3.09
N ALA A 177 -0.57 -9.58 -2.13
CA ALA A 177 -1.21 -8.36 -1.66
C ALA A 177 -1.58 -8.50 -0.18
N LEU A 178 -1.52 -7.39 0.55
CA LEU A 178 -1.92 -7.33 1.95
C LEU A 178 -2.78 -6.10 2.19
N VAL A 179 -3.89 -6.29 2.89
CA VAL A 179 -4.88 -5.24 3.13
C VAL A 179 -5.42 -5.31 4.55
N GLU A 180 -5.45 -4.16 5.21
CA GLU A 180 -6.10 -3.99 6.52
C GLU A 180 -7.62 -4.09 6.40
N ILE A 181 -8.24 -4.81 7.32
CA ILE A 181 -9.68 -4.84 7.53
C ILE A 181 -10.00 -4.50 9.01
N PRO A 182 -11.23 -4.04 9.31
CA PRO A 182 -11.61 -3.68 10.67
C PRO A 182 -11.38 -4.81 11.68
N LYS A 183 -11.26 -4.43 12.97
CA LYS A 183 -11.04 -5.35 14.10
C LYS A 183 -9.65 -6.01 14.10
N ASN A 184 -8.62 -5.23 13.80
CA ASN A 184 -7.22 -5.67 13.87
C ASN A 184 -6.94 -6.90 13.01
N CYS A 185 -7.64 -7.01 11.88
CA CYS A 185 -7.50 -8.14 10.99
C CYS A 185 -6.84 -7.67 9.68
N VAL A 186 -6.09 -8.55 9.06
CA VAL A 186 -5.47 -8.32 7.75
C VAL A 186 -5.78 -9.47 6.83
N VAL A 187 -6.00 -9.15 5.56
CA VAL A 187 -6.23 -10.14 4.52
C VAL A 187 -4.97 -10.22 3.67
N ALA A 188 -4.38 -11.39 3.63
CA ALA A 188 -3.26 -11.73 2.76
C ALA A 188 -3.77 -12.52 1.56
N ALA A 189 -3.40 -12.08 0.36
CA ALA A 189 -3.55 -12.85 -0.86
C ALA A 189 -2.33 -13.73 -1.06
N VAL A 190 -2.53 -15.04 -1.07
CA VAL A 190 -1.45 -16.04 -1.17
C VAL A 190 -1.78 -16.96 -2.32
N GLY A 191 -1.19 -16.70 -3.49
CA GLY A 191 -1.51 -17.41 -4.71
C GLY A 191 -3.01 -17.30 -5.06
N ARG A 192 -3.77 -18.37 -4.85
CA ARG A 192 -5.22 -18.47 -5.13
C ARG A 192 -6.09 -18.40 -3.88
N GLU A 193 -5.46 -18.27 -2.72
CA GLU A 193 -6.12 -18.29 -1.42
C GLU A 193 -6.15 -16.88 -0.84
N LEU A 194 -7.21 -16.58 -0.09
CA LEU A 194 -7.21 -15.44 0.82
C LEU A 194 -7.15 -15.97 2.24
N ILE A 195 -6.17 -15.51 2.99
CA ILE A 195 -5.99 -15.84 4.39
C ILE A 195 -6.27 -14.58 5.21
N ILE A 196 -7.20 -14.69 6.15
CA ILE A 196 -7.54 -13.62 7.08
C ILE A 196 -6.81 -13.91 8.38
N PHE A 197 -5.89 -13.02 8.73
CA PHE A 197 -5.18 -13.04 9.99
C PHE A 197 -5.80 -12.03 10.95
N ARG A 198 -5.88 -12.38 12.23
CA ARG A 198 -6.18 -11.46 13.32
C ARG A 198 -4.90 -11.22 14.10
N LEU A 199 -4.56 -9.95 14.27
CA LEU A 199 -3.46 -9.51 15.10
C LEU A 199 -3.96 -9.35 16.53
N VAL A 200 -3.33 -10.07 17.45
CA VAL A 200 -3.63 -10.00 18.88
C VAL A 200 -2.48 -9.25 19.55
N ALA A 201 -2.79 -8.04 20.02
CA ALA A 201 -1.85 -7.25 20.79
C ALA A 201 -1.63 -7.88 22.18
N PRO A 202 -0.44 -7.70 22.78
CA PRO A 202 -0.14 -8.23 24.10
C PRO A 202 -1.14 -7.70 25.14
N SER A 203 -1.63 -8.60 25.99
CA SER A 203 -2.61 -8.32 27.05
C SER A 203 -2.21 -9.08 28.32
N GLU A 204 -2.93 -8.91 29.43
CA GLU A 204 -2.56 -9.55 30.71
C GLU A 204 -2.37 -11.09 30.63
N GLY A 205 -2.95 -11.75 29.62
CA GLY A 205 -2.79 -13.19 29.38
C GLY A 205 -1.73 -13.59 28.35
N SER A 206 -1.18 -12.66 27.56
CA SER A 206 -0.15 -12.92 26.55
C SER A 206 0.81 -11.74 26.46
N LEU A 207 2.07 -11.95 26.81
CA LEU A 207 3.11 -10.92 26.81
C LEU A 207 3.65 -10.59 25.40
N GLU A 208 3.33 -11.42 24.40
CA GLU A 208 3.82 -11.28 23.04
C GLU A 208 2.68 -11.02 22.05
N TRP A 209 3.05 -10.43 20.91
CA TRP A 209 2.14 -10.28 19.78
C TRP A 209 1.89 -11.63 19.14
N ASP A 210 0.64 -11.89 18.76
CA ASP A 210 0.27 -13.14 18.10
C ASP A 210 -0.50 -12.90 16.80
N ILE A 211 -0.32 -13.81 15.84
CA ILE A 211 -0.97 -13.80 14.54
C ILE A 211 -1.84 -15.04 14.43
N VAL A 212 -3.15 -14.87 14.56
CA VAL A 212 -4.09 -15.98 14.52
C VAL A 212 -4.74 -16.04 13.14
N GLU A 213 -4.63 -17.18 12.46
CA GLU A 213 -5.41 -17.44 11.24
C GLU A 213 -6.89 -17.56 11.61
N ALA A 214 -7.68 -16.54 11.27
CA ALA A 214 -9.10 -16.50 11.57
C ALA A 214 -9.93 -17.25 10.51
N LYS A 215 -9.51 -17.17 9.25
CA LYS A 215 -10.22 -17.81 8.14
C LYS A 215 -9.34 -17.97 6.91
N ARG A 216 -9.50 -19.10 6.22
CA ARG A 216 -8.97 -19.34 4.88
C ARG A 216 -10.09 -19.46 3.87
N LEU A 217 -9.98 -18.74 2.76
CA LEU A 217 -10.94 -18.75 1.67
C LEU A 217 -10.28 -19.39 0.44
N LEU A 218 -10.77 -20.59 0.13
CA LEU A 218 -10.37 -21.39 -1.02
C LEU A 218 -11.48 -21.27 -2.07
N GLY A 219 -11.38 -20.30 -2.97
CA GLY A 219 -12.46 -20.03 -3.91
C GLY A 219 -12.02 -19.55 -5.28
N HIS A 220 -10.76 -19.14 -5.43
CA HIS A 220 -10.30 -18.55 -6.67
C HIS A 220 -9.65 -19.63 -7.55
N GLN A 221 -10.11 -19.70 -8.80
CA GLN A 221 -9.58 -20.62 -9.80
C GLN A 221 -8.18 -20.20 -10.27
N ASP A 222 -7.87 -18.91 -10.13
CA ASP A 222 -6.63 -18.29 -10.59
C ASP A 222 -6.01 -17.41 -9.50
N HIS A 223 -4.77 -16.99 -9.73
CA HIS A 223 -3.97 -16.20 -8.81
C HIS A 223 -4.57 -14.82 -8.58
N ILE A 224 -4.64 -14.42 -7.32
CA ILE A 224 -5.15 -13.13 -6.90
C ILE A 224 -4.05 -12.09 -7.07
N LEU A 225 -4.31 -11.11 -7.93
CA LEU A 225 -3.32 -10.08 -8.28
C LEU A 225 -3.51 -8.78 -7.51
N SER A 226 -4.75 -8.43 -7.16
CA SER A 226 -5.01 -7.19 -6.44
C SER A 226 -6.16 -7.34 -5.46
N LEU A 227 -5.95 -6.73 -4.30
CA LEU A 227 -6.82 -6.72 -3.15
C LEU A 227 -6.97 -5.27 -2.69
N VAL A 228 -8.20 -4.83 -2.44
CA VAL A 228 -8.50 -3.46 -2.01
C VAL A 228 -9.60 -3.49 -0.95
N ASN A 229 -9.44 -2.74 0.14
CA ASN A 229 -10.53 -2.50 1.08
C ASN A 229 -11.26 -1.22 0.69
N VAL A 230 -12.59 -1.31 0.58
CA VAL A 230 -13.49 -0.21 0.24
C VAL A 230 -14.43 0.00 1.42
N ASN A 231 -14.18 1.02 2.23
CA ASN A 231 -15.03 1.41 3.37
C ASN A 231 -15.36 0.26 4.34
N GLY A 232 -14.37 -0.59 4.65
CA GLY A 232 -14.54 -1.75 5.52
C GLY A 232 -15.07 -3.00 4.80
N LYS A 233 -15.34 -2.94 3.49
CA LYS A 233 -15.71 -4.08 2.65
C LYS A 233 -14.56 -4.47 1.73
N LEU A 234 -14.11 -5.72 1.82
CA LEU A 234 -13.05 -6.25 0.98
C LEU A 234 -13.51 -6.41 -0.48
N SER A 235 -12.72 -5.92 -1.41
CA SER A 235 -12.90 -6.11 -2.85
C SER A 235 -11.67 -6.83 -3.41
N VAL A 236 -11.90 -7.91 -4.17
CA VAL A 236 -10.85 -8.78 -4.71
C VAL A 236 -10.93 -8.74 -6.22
N SER A 237 -9.80 -8.61 -6.90
CA SER A 237 -9.73 -8.73 -8.36
C SER A 237 -8.85 -9.91 -8.77
N ILE A 238 -9.35 -10.68 -9.75
CA ILE A 238 -8.75 -11.89 -10.33
C ILE A 238 -8.70 -11.65 -11.86
N PRO A 239 -7.77 -12.24 -12.64
CA PRO A 239 -7.74 -12.03 -14.08
C PRO A 239 -9.05 -12.47 -14.74
N VAL A 240 -9.64 -11.56 -15.52
CA VAL A 240 -10.65 -11.75 -16.57
C VAL A 240 -11.81 -12.70 -16.21
N LEU A 241 -12.95 -12.11 -15.79
CA LEU A 241 -14.28 -12.72 -15.53
C LEU A 241 -14.65 -13.03 -14.08
N TRP A 242 -14.29 -12.21 -13.09
CA TRP A 242 -15.18 -11.94 -11.95
C TRP A 242 -14.63 -10.84 -11.05
N ALA A 243 -15.30 -9.68 -11.00
CA ALA A 243 -15.22 -8.80 -9.85
C ALA A 243 -16.16 -9.36 -8.78
N GLY A 244 -15.70 -10.38 -8.06
CA GLY A 244 -16.41 -10.93 -6.91
C GLY A 244 -16.19 -10.04 -5.69
N CYS A 245 -17.21 -9.29 -5.27
CA CYS A 245 -17.16 -8.56 -4.00
C CYS A 245 -17.22 -9.58 -2.85
N VAL A 246 -16.09 -9.90 -2.23
CA VAL A 246 -16.05 -10.77 -1.05
C VAL A 246 -16.45 -9.93 0.16
N ARG A 247 -17.70 -10.05 0.64
CA ARG A 247 -18.07 -9.52 1.96
C ARG A 247 -17.33 -10.29 3.04
N ALA A 248 -16.12 -9.85 3.38
CA ALA A 248 -15.44 -10.27 4.59
C ALA A 248 -15.78 -9.26 5.72
N ALA A 249 -16.27 -9.81 6.83
CA ALA A 249 -16.45 -9.17 8.14
C ALA A 249 -17.71 -8.31 8.40
N ASP A 250 -18.90 -8.95 8.42
CA ASP A 250 -20.01 -8.49 9.28
C ASP A 250 -20.54 -9.57 10.25
N HIS A 251 -20.18 -10.85 10.09
CA HIS A 251 -20.65 -11.93 10.97
C HIS A 251 -19.56 -12.43 11.92
N LEU A 252 -19.31 -11.65 12.97
CA LEU A 252 -18.64 -12.15 14.19
C LEU A 252 -19.45 -11.86 15.46
N ALA A 253 -20.72 -11.49 15.32
CA ALA A 253 -21.68 -11.44 16.41
C ALA A 253 -23.03 -11.92 15.87
N GLU A 254 -23.73 -12.68 16.70
CA GLU A 254 -25.11 -13.17 16.56
C GLU A 254 -25.29 -14.47 15.74
N GLY A 255 -25.51 -15.55 16.51
CA GLY A 255 -26.07 -16.79 16.01
C GLY A 255 -27.53 -16.59 15.62
N GLY A 256 -27.89 -17.00 14.41
CA GLY A 256 -29.26 -16.92 13.88
C GLY A 256 -29.34 -17.59 12.51
N ALA A 257 -30.46 -18.27 12.26
CA ALA A 257 -30.61 -19.35 11.28
C ALA A 257 -30.39 -19.01 9.79
N ARG A 258 -30.05 -20.05 9.02
CA ARG A 258 -29.86 -20.09 7.57
C ARG A 258 -31.14 -19.75 6.78
N VAL A 259 -31.02 -18.90 5.76
CA VAL A 259 -31.91 -18.87 4.59
C VAL A 259 -31.05 -18.64 3.32
N PRO A 260 -31.18 -19.42 2.24
CA PRO A 260 -30.39 -19.22 1.02
C PRO A 260 -31.04 -18.13 0.14
N PRO A 261 -30.26 -17.26 -0.54
CA PRO A 261 -30.81 -16.33 -1.53
C PRO A 261 -30.98 -17.01 -2.90
N PRO A 262 -31.90 -16.50 -3.75
CA PRO A 262 -32.23 -17.13 -5.04
C PRO A 262 -31.19 -16.83 -6.11
N ALA A 263 -31.06 -17.75 -7.07
CA ALA A 263 -30.18 -17.63 -8.23
C ALA A 263 -30.63 -16.48 -9.15
N LEU A 264 -29.74 -15.52 -9.41
CA LEU A 264 -29.96 -14.45 -10.39
C LEU A 264 -29.16 -14.71 -11.67
N ARG A 265 -29.90 -14.79 -12.77
CA ARG A 265 -29.44 -14.96 -14.16
C ARG A 265 -28.59 -13.76 -14.61
N ALA A 266 -27.59 -14.06 -15.45
CA ALA A 266 -26.72 -13.10 -16.10
C ALA A 266 -27.49 -12.04 -16.91
N GLY A 267 -27.23 -10.77 -16.61
CA GLY A 267 -27.72 -9.63 -17.37
C GLY A 267 -26.97 -8.36 -16.95
N ARG A 268 -26.27 -7.78 -17.92
CA ARG A 268 -25.63 -6.44 -18.01
C ARG A 268 -25.24 -5.74 -16.70
N ALA A 269 -23.95 -5.39 -16.62
CA ALA A 269 -23.40 -4.45 -15.65
C ALA A 269 -24.20 -3.13 -15.67
N VAL A 270 -25.00 -2.93 -14.63
CA VAL A 270 -25.54 -1.62 -14.26
C VAL A 270 -24.83 -1.25 -12.96
N THR A 271 -23.94 -0.26 -13.05
CA THR A 271 -23.49 0.51 -11.89
C THR A 271 -24.70 1.17 -11.26
N ALA A 272 -25.27 0.56 -10.22
CA ALA A 272 -26.27 1.18 -9.38
C ALA A 272 -25.55 1.97 -8.28
N GLN A 273 -25.34 3.28 -8.52
CA GLN A 273 -25.26 4.24 -7.44
C GLN A 273 -26.66 4.38 -6.84
N SER A 274 -26.80 4.13 -5.54
CA SER A 274 -27.96 4.63 -4.80
C SER A 274 -27.45 5.39 -3.59
N ARG A 275 -27.43 6.73 -3.74
CA ARG A 275 -27.51 7.69 -2.63
C ARG A 275 -28.80 7.47 -1.87
N TRP A 276 -28.77 7.42 -0.55
CA TRP A 276 -29.84 7.99 0.26
C TRP A 276 -29.23 8.67 1.49
N ALA A 277 -29.44 9.98 1.58
CA ALA A 277 -29.55 10.72 2.84
C ALA A 277 -30.75 10.14 3.62
N SER A 278 -30.82 10.10 4.94
CA SER A 278 -30.40 11.08 5.94
C SER A 278 -30.07 10.35 7.25
#